data_AF-A0ABD3LE76-F1
#
_entry.id   AF-A0ABD3LE76-F1
#
_cell.length_a   1.000
_cell.length_b   1.000
_cell.length_c   1.000
_cell.angle_alpha   90.00
_cell.angle_beta   90.00
_cell.angle_gamma   90.00
#
_symmetry.space_group_name_H-M   'P 1'
#
loop_
_entity.id
_entity.type
_entity.pdbx_description
1 polymer ?
#
loop_
_entity_poly.entity_id
_entity_poly.type
_entity_poly.pdbx_seq_one_letter_code
_entity_poly.pdbx_strand_id
1 'polypeptide(L)'
;MPLLPAPPGTFYGIPLDLQWEQMEHQDPDLLGLTFVQVRAIVMIDTSLPSRPVCQEYVVLYVRRNGRTLGPLPSPLKDDNDGGSIGVE
;
A
#
# COMPACT_ATOMS: atom_id res chain seq x y z
N MET A 1 -17.52 -5.19 16.62
CA MET A 1 -16.39 -6.13 16.58
C MET A 1 -15.40 -5.60 15.56
N PRO A 2 -14.09 -5.48 15.88
CA PRO A 2 -13.10 -5.08 14.89
C PRO A 2 -12.97 -6.14 13.80
N LEU A 3 -12.83 -5.71 12.54
CA LEU A 3 -12.64 -6.60 11.39
C LEU A 3 -11.18 -7.07 11.40
N LEU A 4 -10.97 -8.38 11.29
CA LEU A 4 -9.62 -8.94 11.20
C LEU A 4 -9.02 -8.63 9.81
N PRO A 5 -7.72 -8.30 9.72
CA PRO A 5 -7.07 -8.10 8.44
C PRO A 5 -7.15 -9.37 7.58
N ALA A 6 -7.46 -9.20 6.30
CA ALA A 6 -7.48 -10.31 5.35
C ALA A 6 -6.07 -10.92 5.18
N PRO A 7 -5.96 -12.23 4.95
CA PRO A 7 -4.70 -12.83 4.53
C PRO A 7 -4.27 -12.25 3.17
N PRO A 8 -2.96 -12.24 2.85
CA PRO A 8 -2.47 -11.79 1.55
C PRO A 8 -3.11 -12.59 0.41
N GLY A 9 -3.64 -11.90 -0.59
CA GLY A 9 -4.31 -12.53 -1.71
C GLY A 9 -5.01 -11.52 -2.62
N THR A 10 -5.48 -12.01 -3.76
CA THR A 10 -6.37 -11.24 -4.64
C THR A 10 -7.81 -11.57 -4.30
N PHE A 11 -8.57 -10.56 -3.88
CA PHE A 11 -9.99 -10.69 -3.60
C PHE A 11 -10.78 -10.03 -4.72
N TYR A 12 -11.74 -10.78 -5.28
CA TYR A 12 -12.69 -10.27 -6.25
C TYR A 12 -14.05 -10.11 -5.55
N GLY A 13 -14.75 -9.03 -5.88
CA GLY A 13 -16.03 -8.73 -5.24
C GLY A 13 -16.51 -7.32 -5.51
N ILE A 14 -17.59 -6.94 -4.84
CA ILE A 14 -18.18 -5.60 -4.93
C ILE A 14 -17.58 -4.75 -3.80
N PRO A 15 -16.96 -3.59 -4.10
CA PRO A 15 -16.52 -2.67 -3.06
C PRO A 15 -17.76 -2.15 -2.31
N LEU A 16 -17.83 -2.42 -1.02
CA LEU A 16 -18.91 -1.95 -0.15
C LEU A 16 -18.60 -0.60 0.47
N ASP A 17 -17.34 -0.41 0.89
CA ASP A 17 -16.88 0.81 1.55
C ASP A 17 -15.40 1.06 1.22
N LEU A 18 -15.02 2.34 1.23
CA LEU A 18 -13.66 2.81 1.02
C LEU A 18 -13.37 3.93 2.01
N GLN A 19 -12.43 3.69 2.90
CA GLN A 19 -11.88 4.72 3.78
C GLN A 19 -10.44 4.97 3.38
N TRP A 20 -10.03 6.24 3.31
CA TRP A 20 -8.65 6.58 3.01
C TRP A 20 -8.18 7.77 3.84
N GLU A 21 -6.90 7.75 4.15
CA GLU A 21 -6.21 8.79 4.91
C GLU A 21 -4.92 9.14 4.16
N GLN A 22 -4.52 10.41 4.25
CA GLN A 22 -3.28 10.91 3.70
C GLN A 22 -2.48 11.62 4.79
N MET A 23 -1.20 11.28 4.88
CA MET A 23 -0.24 11.97 5.73
C MET A 23 0.88 12.51 4.87
N GLU A 24 1.22 13.77 5.08
CA GLU A 24 2.34 14.43 4.41
C GLU A 24 3.48 14.61 5.41
N HIS A 25 4.68 14.26 4.98
CA HIS A 25 5.91 14.41 5.74
C HIS A 25 6.92 15.19 4.91
N GLN A 26 7.42 16.27 5.50
CA GLN A 26 8.49 17.08 4.93
C GLN A 26 9.76 16.82 5.74
N ASP A 27 10.79 16.38 5.05
CA ASP A 27 12.10 16.21 5.65
C ASP A 27 12.86 17.54 5.53
N PRO A 28 13.33 18.13 6.65
CA PRO A 28 14.04 19.41 6.63
C PRO A 28 15.36 19.36 5.85
N ASP A 29 15.98 18.18 5.72
CA ASP A 29 17.25 18.00 5.01
C ASP A 29 17.04 17.83 3.49
N LEU A 30 15.81 17.50 3.06
CA LEU A 30 15.45 17.28 1.66
C LEU A 30 14.51 18.37 1.14
N LEU A 31 15.06 19.58 1.02
CA LEU A 31 14.31 20.75 0.57
C LEU A 31 13.59 20.52 -0.77
N GLY A 32 12.31 20.89 -0.77
CA GLY A 32 11.44 20.77 -1.93
C GLY A 32 10.89 19.35 -2.15
N LEU A 33 11.23 18.37 -1.31
CA LEU A 33 10.57 17.07 -1.28
C LEU A 33 9.46 17.03 -0.23
N THR A 34 8.38 16.34 -0.56
CA THR A 34 7.31 16.00 0.38
C THR A 34 6.97 14.54 0.16
N PHE A 35 7.16 13.74 1.19
CA PHE A 35 6.75 12.34 1.21
C PHE A 35 5.28 12.31 1.59
N VAL A 36 4.49 11.57 0.84
CA VAL A 36 3.06 11.47 1.08
C VAL A 36 2.69 10.01 1.18
N GLN A 37 2.19 9.63 2.35
CA GLN A 37 1.67 8.31 2.62
C GLN A 37 0.16 8.36 2.46
N VAL A 38 -0.37 7.46 1.64
CA VAL A 38 -1.81 7.21 1.53
C VAL A 38 -2.10 5.81 2.03
N ARG A 39 -3.01 5.74 2.98
CA ARG A 39 -3.53 4.50 3.54
C ARG A 39 -4.98 4.37 3.12
N ALA A 40 -5.34 3.31 2.43
CA ALA A 40 -6.71 3.02 2.00
C ALA A 40 -7.15 1.66 2.55
N ILE A 41 -8.33 1.62 3.13
CA ILE A 41 -9.01 0.40 3.57
C ILE A 41 -10.21 0.21 2.66
N VAL A 42 -10.24 -0.92 1.97
CA VAL A 42 -11.36 -1.32 1.11
C VAL A 42 -12.08 -2.47 1.78
N MET A 43 -13.39 -2.32 1.94
CA MET A 43 -14.26 -3.43 2.30
C MET A 43 -14.86 -4.03 1.02
N ILE A 44 -14.68 -5.33 0.83
CA ILE A 44 -15.08 -6.05 -0.38
C ILE A 44 -16.07 -7.14 0.01
N ASP A 45 -17.27 -7.10 -0.56
CA ASP A 45 -18.17 -8.26 -0.52
C ASP A 45 -17.72 -9.28 -1.55
N THR A 46 -17.15 -10.38 -1.06
CA THR A 46 -16.69 -11.49 -1.91
C THR A 46 -17.80 -12.48 -2.24
N SER A 47 -19.04 -12.26 -1.77
CA SER A 47 -20.17 -13.19 -1.83
C SER A 47 -19.92 -14.55 -1.15
N LEU A 48 -18.82 -14.67 -0.40
CA LEU A 48 -18.47 -15.88 0.34
C LEU A 48 -19.14 -15.88 1.73
N PRO A 49 -19.40 -17.06 2.32
CA PRO A 49 -20.03 -17.17 3.64
C PRO A 49 -19.21 -16.52 4.78
N SER A 50 -17.93 -16.26 4.53
CA SER A 50 -16.93 -15.76 5.48
C SER A 50 -17.04 -14.27 5.82
N ARG A 51 -18.11 -13.58 5.41
CA ARG A 51 -18.35 -12.12 5.58
C ARG A 51 -17.47 -11.25 4.66
N PRO A 52 -17.78 -9.94 4.52
CA PRO A 52 -16.97 -9.02 3.73
C PRO A 52 -15.52 -8.99 4.21
N VAL A 53 -14.61 -8.89 3.26
CA VAL A 53 -13.16 -8.88 3.47
C VAL A 53 -12.70 -7.43 3.58
N CYS A 54 -11.85 -7.11 4.56
CA CYS A 54 -11.19 -5.82 4.66
C CYS A 54 -9.75 -5.93 4.19
N GLN A 55 -9.39 -5.14 3.18
CA GLN A 55 -8.04 -5.10 2.64
C GLN A 55 -7.45 -3.70 2.81
N GLU A 56 -6.26 -3.65 3.38
CA GLU A 56 -5.50 -2.43 3.58
C GLU A 56 -4.44 -2.27 2.47
N TYR A 57 -4.37 -1.07 1.91
CA TYR A 57 -3.39 -0.65 0.93
C TYR A 57 -2.63 0.55 1.49
N VAL A 58 -1.31 0.46 1.50
CA VAL A 58 -0.44 1.58 1.87
C VAL A 58 0.45 1.89 0.69
N VAL A 59 0.39 3.12 0.20
CA VAL A 59 1.23 3.62 -0.88
C VAL A 59 1.95 4.86 -0.38
N LEU A 60 3.25 4.90 -0.60
CA LEU A 60 4.07 6.07 -0.37
C LEU A 60 4.41 6.69 -1.72
N TYR A 61 4.29 8.00 -1.88
CA TYR A 61 4.77 8.72 -3.06
C TYR A 61 5.57 9.95 -2.68
N VAL A 62 6.40 10.42 -3.60
CA VAL A 62 7.18 11.66 -3.42
C VAL A 62 6.59 12.76 -4.29
N ARG A 63 6.42 13.94 -3.72
CA ARG A 63 6.25 15.19 -4.46
C ARG A 63 7.55 15.97 -4.43
N ARG A 64 7.93 16.54 -5.57
CA ARG A 64 9.03 17.52 -5.66
C ARG A 64 8.47 18.84 -6.15
N ASN A 65 8.60 19.89 -5.34
CA ASN A 65 8.06 21.22 -5.62
C ASN A 65 6.57 21.16 -6.04
N GLY A 66 5.78 20.36 -5.32
CA GLY A 66 4.34 20.16 -5.58
C GLY A 66 4.00 19.15 -6.69
N ARG A 67 4.97 18.70 -7.50
CA ARG A 67 4.73 17.70 -8.56
C ARG A 67 4.94 16.28 -8.04
N THR A 68 3.93 15.42 -8.17
CA THR A 68 4.03 13.99 -7.85
C THR A 68 5.00 13.28 -8.80
N LEU A 69 6.01 12.61 -8.26
CA LEU A 69 7.02 11.85 -9.00
C LEU A 69 6.61 10.38 -9.22
N GLY A 70 5.65 9.89 -8.44
CA GLY A 70 5.14 8.52 -8.50
C GLY A 70 5.25 7.79 -7.17
N PRO A 71 4.72 6.55 -7.10
CA PRO A 71 4.84 5.73 -5.91
C PRO A 71 6.30 5.34 -5.70
N LEU A 72 6.76 5.42 -4.45
CA LEU A 72 7.98 4.79 -4.04
C LEU A 72 7.76 3.27 -4.06
N PRO A 73 8.75 2.50 -4.54
CA PRO A 73 8.70 1.06 -4.40
C PRO A 73 8.54 0.73 -2.91
N SER A 74 7.62 -0.18 -2.60
CA SER A 74 7.60 -0.76 -1.26
C SER A 74 8.98 -1.34 -0.99
N PRO A 75 9.57 -1.16 0.19
CA PRO A 75 10.71 -1.99 0.58
C PRO A 75 10.20 -3.43 0.49
N LEU A 76 10.62 -4.12 -0.57
CA LEU A 76 10.32 -5.53 -0.78
C LEU A 76 10.73 -6.24 0.50
N LYS A 77 9.87 -7.13 1.00
CA LYS A 77 10.29 -8.18 1.93
C LYS A 77 11.56 -8.79 1.34
N ASP A 78 12.64 -8.87 2.11
CA ASP A 78 13.81 -9.65 1.74
C ASP A 78 13.32 -11.05 1.28
N ASP A 79 13.33 -11.29 -0.03
CA ASP A 79 13.39 -12.65 -0.57
C ASP A 79 14.82 -13.14 -0.33
N ASN A 80 15.12 -13.44 0.93
CA ASN A 80 16.26 -14.28 1.26
C ASN A 80 15.88 -15.72 0.92
N ASP A 81 15.91 -16.05 -0.38
CA ASP A 81 16.03 -17.43 -0.83
C ASP A 81 16.99 -17.50 -2.03
N GLY A 82 18.24 -17.83 -1.71
CA GLY A 82 19.08 -18.72 -2.51
C GLY A 82 19.35 -18.39 -3.98
N GLY A 83 20.40 -17.60 -4.22
CA GLY A 83 21.51 -17.97 -5.09
C GLY A 83 21.24 -18.25 -6.59
N SER A 84 21.74 -17.37 -7.45
CA SER A 84 23.01 -17.61 -8.17
C SER A 84 23.31 -16.47 -9.13
N ILE A 85 24.48 -15.88 -8.92
CA ILE A 85 25.25 -15.10 -9.87
C ILE A 85 25.77 -16.00 -11.01
N GLY A 86 25.85 -15.45 -12.22
CA GLY A 86 26.48 -16.06 -13.40
C GLY A 86 25.93 -15.44 -14.68
N VAL A 87 26.35 -14.24 -15.11
CA VAL A 87 27.34 -14.01 -16.18
C VAL A 87 27.47 -15.20 -17.15
N GLU A 88 26.84 -15.13 -18.31
CA GLU A 88 27.42 -14.65 -19.59
C GLU A 88 26.32 -14.37 -20.62
#